data_AF-A0A924Y799-F1
#
_entry.id   AF-A0A924Y799-F1
#
_cell.length_a   1.000
_cell.length_b   1.000
_cell.length_c   1.000
_cell.angle_alpha   90.00
_cell.angle_beta   90.00
_cell.angle_gamma   90.00
#
_symmetry.space_group_name_H-M   'P 1'
#
loop_
_entity.id
_entity.type
_entity.pdbx_description
1 polymer ?
#
loop_
_entity_poly.entity_id
_entity_poly.type
_entity_poly.pdbx_seq_one_letter_code
_entity_poly.pdbx_strand_id
1 'polypeptide(L)'
;MTSINDEQRSYSGMRSLARLLTLAGDVQWESGKPSEAVEHYLDAMTLGRKIPNRVGVEGHLAGISCEIIGRSHLWRRLGTMDANTAQKCLTRLNAMESERIPLFVAFEEEKYTAQSILVEVKQEAQPTSYFGIVPPYIAMVVLSDHMDKQIALTKTPYSEGNEEISPPREFLARVLAPQMQNVRYKYASVQAGDALLRTALALRIYRSKTGKSPENLYELVTARLVSRVPDDPFATPGTPLHYTPQTDRNSLLYSVGPDGIDNNGRGIEGKATNGTLTRVPFLDSKGDMVSGWYSGY
;
A
#
# COMPACT_ATOMS: atom_id res chain seq x y z
N MET A 1 27.22 4.77 10.64
CA MET A 1 27.05 4.20 9.27
C MET A 1 26.88 2.67 9.21
N THR A 2 27.32 1.90 10.22
CA THR A 2 27.14 0.42 10.25
C THR A 2 25.68 -0.03 10.45
N SER A 3 24.85 0.77 11.12
CA SER A 3 23.44 0.44 11.44
C SER A 3 22.51 0.42 10.22
N ILE A 4 22.71 1.32 9.25
CA ILE A 4 21.85 1.44 8.05
C ILE A 4 21.92 0.16 7.19
N ASN A 5 23.11 -0.44 7.08
CA ASN A 5 23.28 -1.69 6.32
C ASN A 5 22.60 -2.89 6.98
N ASP A 6 22.55 -2.94 8.32
CA ASP A 6 21.86 -4.01 9.04
C ASP A 6 20.34 -3.87 8.95
N GLU A 7 19.83 -2.64 8.96
CA GLU A 7 18.40 -2.34 8.81
C GLU A 7 17.90 -2.65 7.39
N GLN A 8 18.67 -2.28 6.35
CA GLN A 8 18.34 -2.63 4.96
C GLN A 8 18.42 -4.14 4.71
N ARG A 9 19.39 -4.84 5.31
CA ARG A 9 19.43 -6.32 5.31
C ARG A 9 18.20 -6.91 6.00
N SER A 10 17.75 -6.31 7.10
CA SER A 10 16.53 -6.71 7.80
C SER A 10 15.28 -6.61 6.91
N TYR A 11 15.07 -5.50 6.21
CA TYR A 11 13.89 -5.32 5.34
C TYR A 11 13.87 -6.27 4.13
N SER A 12 15.02 -6.57 3.54
CA SER A 12 15.12 -7.63 2.51
C SER A 12 14.72 -9.00 3.06
N GLY A 13 15.14 -9.30 4.30
CA GLY A 13 14.73 -10.48 5.05
C GLY A 13 13.20 -10.56 5.22
N MET A 14 12.55 -9.45 5.59
CA MET A 14 11.09 -9.41 5.75
C MET A 14 10.33 -9.72 4.45
N ARG A 15 10.78 -9.16 3.32
CA ARG A 15 10.19 -9.50 2.00
C ARG A 15 10.41 -10.97 1.64
N SER A 16 11.56 -11.53 2.03
CA SER A 16 11.87 -12.95 1.81
C SER A 16 10.97 -13.83 2.69
N LEU A 17 10.73 -13.46 3.94
CA LEU A 17 9.78 -14.15 4.82
C LEU A 17 8.36 -14.12 4.26
N ALA A 18 7.89 -12.97 3.76
CA ALA A 18 6.58 -12.88 3.09
C ALA A 18 6.46 -13.82 1.87
N ARG A 19 7.54 -13.98 1.10
CA ARG A 19 7.60 -14.95 -0.02
C ARG A 19 7.59 -16.40 0.48
N LEU A 20 8.27 -16.71 1.58
CA LEU A 20 8.25 -18.04 2.18
C LEU A 20 6.86 -18.40 2.73
N LEU A 21 6.18 -17.44 3.37
CA LEU A 21 4.80 -17.60 3.84
C LEU A 21 3.88 -17.90 2.65
N THR A 22 3.96 -17.12 1.58
CA THR A 22 3.14 -17.36 0.38
C THR A 22 3.47 -18.68 -0.30
N LEU A 23 4.74 -19.09 -0.37
CA LEU A 23 5.12 -20.41 -0.87
C LEU A 23 4.53 -21.55 -0.02
N ALA A 24 4.56 -21.42 1.31
CA ALA A 24 3.90 -22.38 2.20
C ALA A 24 2.38 -22.43 1.97
N GLY A 25 1.77 -21.26 1.74
CA GLY A 25 0.38 -21.16 1.33
C GLY A 25 0.08 -21.91 0.03
N ASP A 26 0.92 -21.76 -0.99
CA ASP A 26 0.75 -22.49 -2.26
C ASP A 26 0.85 -24.00 -2.05
N VAL A 27 1.81 -24.48 -1.24
CA VAL A 27 1.94 -25.92 -0.91
C VAL A 27 0.68 -26.45 -0.23
N GLN A 28 0.11 -25.71 0.75
CA GLN A 28 -1.14 -26.11 1.39
C GLN A 28 -2.32 -26.09 0.43
N TRP A 29 -2.34 -25.12 -0.49
CA TRP A 29 -3.39 -25.00 -1.50
C TRP A 29 -3.40 -26.23 -2.41
N GLU A 30 -2.25 -26.59 -2.98
CA GLU A 30 -2.10 -27.76 -3.86
C GLU A 30 -2.32 -29.08 -3.11
N SER A 31 -2.12 -29.10 -1.79
CA SER A 31 -2.42 -30.24 -0.93
C SER A 31 -3.92 -30.38 -0.58
N GLY A 32 -4.79 -29.58 -1.18
CA GLY A 32 -6.24 -29.63 -0.94
C GLY A 32 -6.69 -28.96 0.36
N LYS A 33 -5.88 -28.06 0.92
CA LYS A 33 -6.16 -27.34 2.17
C LYS A 33 -6.27 -25.83 1.97
N PRO A 34 -7.26 -25.35 1.20
CA PRO A 34 -7.37 -23.94 0.83
C PRO A 34 -7.58 -22.99 2.03
N SER A 35 -8.25 -23.45 3.09
CA SER A 35 -8.43 -22.64 4.30
C SER A 35 -7.10 -22.40 5.02
N GLU A 36 -6.20 -23.39 5.10
CA GLU A 36 -4.88 -23.22 5.72
C GLU A 36 -3.96 -22.36 4.85
N ALA A 37 -4.02 -22.55 3.53
CA ALA A 37 -3.29 -21.75 2.56
C ALA A 37 -3.58 -20.24 2.68
N VAL A 38 -4.86 -19.88 2.83
CA VAL A 38 -5.29 -18.49 3.00
C VAL A 38 -4.70 -17.86 4.25
N GLU A 39 -4.57 -18.59 5.34
CA GLU A 39 -3.95 -18.06 6.57
C GLU A 39 -2.50 -17.65 6.32
N HIS A 40 -1.73 -18.45 5.58
CA HIS A 40 -0.35 -18.08 5.24
C HIS A 40 -0.24 -16.83 4.36
N TYR A 41 -1.15 -16.65 3.41
CA TYR A 41 -1.18 -15.43 2.60
C TYR A 41 -1.54 -14.20 3.45
N LEU A 42 -2.46 -14.36 4.40
CA LEU A 42 -2.85 -13.31 5.34
C LEU A 42 -1.76 -13.02 6.36
N ASP A 43 -0.98 -14.01 6.79
CA ASP A 43 0.20 -13.81 7.65
C ASP A 43 1.25 -12.94 6.96
N ALA A 44 1.46 -13.11 5.65
CA ALA A 44 2.35 -12.23 4.87
C ALA A 44 1.83 -10.77 4.85
N MET A 45 0.52 -10.58 4.76
CA MET A 45 -0.10 -9.25 4.87
C MET A 45 -0.01 -8.69 6.31
N THR A 46 -0.25 -9.50 7.33
CA THR A 46 -0.12 -9.10 8.75
C THR A 46 1.32 -8.68 9.05
N LEU A 47 2.31 -9.41 8.55
CA LEU A 47 3.72 -9.03 8.63
C LEU A 47 3.93 -7.63 8.04
N GLY A 48 3.39 -7.38 6.84
CA GLY A 48 3.47 -6.08 6.18
C GLY A 48 2.86 -4.92 6.96
N ARG A 49 1.79 -5.15 7.72
CA ARG A 49 1.14 -4.13 8.57
C ARG A 49 1.86 -3.87 9.88
N LYS A 50 2.65 -4.82 10.37
CA LYS A 50 3.41 -4.72 11.63
C LYS A 50 4.79 -4.10 11.46
N ILE A 51 5.44 -4.30 10.31
CA ILE A 51 6.77 -3.74 10.02
C ILE A 51 6.83 -2.22 10.24
N PRO A 52 5.84 -1.41 9.82
CA PRO A 52 5.94 0.05 9.93
C PRO A 52 5.94 0.63 11.34
N ASN A 53 5.87 -0.22 12.38
CA ASN A 53 5.86 0.25 13.75
C ASN A 53 7.24 0.79 14.16
N ARG A 54 7.31 2.10 14.45
CA ARG A 54 8.54 2.80 14.88
C ARG A 54 9.71 2.70 13.90
N VAL A 55 9.41 2.72 12.61
CA VAL A 55 10.43 2.78 11.55
C VAL A 55 10.12 3.94 10.61
N GLY A 56 11.15 4.44 9.93
CA GLY A 56 11.02 5.48 8.92
C GLY A 56 10.33 4.99 7.65
N VAL A 57 10.46 5.78 6.59
CA VAL A 57 9.77 5.57 5.32
C VAL A 57 10.20 4.26 4.64
N GLU A 58 11.48 3.89 4.71
CA GLU A 58 11.98 2.65 4.09
C GLU A 58 11.31 1.39 4.67
N GLY A 59 11.17 1.34 6.00
CA GLY A 59 10.47 0.25 6.67
C GLY A 59 8.99 0.21 6.30
N HIS A 60 8.35 1.38 6.18
CA HIS A 60 6.97 1.47 5.70
C HIS A 60 6.81 0.88 4.27
N LEU A 61 7.73 1.20 3.36
CA LEU A 61 7.74 0.66 2.00
C LEU A 61 8.02 -0.85 1.97
N ALA A 62 8.85 -1.36 2.88
CA ALA A 62 9.05 -2.80 3.05
C ALA A 62 7.76 -3.49 3.52
N GLY A 63 7.03 -2.87 4.46
CA GLY A 63 5.70 -3.29 4.89
C GLY A 63 4.71 -3.41 3.74
N ILE A 64 4.55 -2.33 2.96
CA ILE A 64 3.70 -2.31 1.75
C ILE A 64 4.05 -3.45 0.78
N SER A 65 5.34 -3.72 0.60
CA SER A 65 5.80 -4.80 -0.27
C SER A 65 5.30 -6.18 0.20
N CYS A 66 5.36 -6.45 1.51
CA CYS A 66 4.89 -7.71 2.08
C CYS A 66 3.36 -7.87 1.94
N GLU A 67 2.61 -6.78 2.11
CA GLU A 67 1.16 -6.78 1.86
C GLU A 67 0.82 -7.10 0.40
N ILE A 68 1.52 -6.48 -0.55
CA ILE A 68 1.34 -6.75 -1.98
C ILE A 68 1.63 -8.22 -2.30
N ILE A 69 2.70 -8.79 -1.74
CA ILE A 69 3.05 -10.21 -1.91
C ILE A 69 1.89 -11.09 -1.46
N GLY A 70 1.45 -10.99 -0.21
CA GLY A 70 0.33 -11.81 0.30
C GLY A 70 -0.96 -11.64 -0.50
N ARG A 71 -1.31 -10.38 -0.80
CA ARG A 71 -2.52 -10.03 -1.57
C ARG A 71 -2.52 -10.62 -2.98
N SER A 72 -1.38 -10.64 -3.67
CA SER A 72 -1.30 -11.17 -5.03
C SER A 72 -1.65 -12.66 -5.12
N HIS A 73 -1.26 -13.45 -4.10
CA HIS A 73 -1.61 -14.87 -4.02
C HIS A 73 -3.10 -15.06 -3.72
N LEU A 74 -3.67 -14.24 -2.83
CA LEU A 74 -5.13 -14.27 -2.58
C LEU A 74 -5.94 -13.97 -3.85
N TRP A 75 -5.53 -12.98 -4.64
CA TRP A 75 -6.18 -12.65 -5.91
C TRP A 75 -6.15 -13.82 -6.91
N ARG A 76 -5.00 -14.48 -7.06
CA ARG A 76 -4.85 -15.63 -7.97
C ARG A 76 -5.78 -16.80 -7.60
N ARG A 77 -6.06 -16.99 -6.31
CA ARG A 77 -6.90 -18.08 -5.80
C ARG A 77 -8.38 -17.71 -5.59
N LEU A 78 -8.72 -16.42 -5.67
CA LEU A 78 -10.08 -15.91 -5.40
C LEU A 78 -11.16 -16.64 -6.22
N GLY A 79 -10.88 -16.92 -7.49
CA GLY A 79 -11.81 -17.59 -8.41
C GLY A 79 -12.18 -19.02 -7.98
N THR A 80 -11.30 -19.68 -7.23
CA THR A 80 -11.40 -21.08 -6.81
C THR A 80 -11.76 -21.27 -5.34
N MET A 81 -11.79 -20.21 -4.52
CA MET A 81 -12.16 -20.32 -3.09
C MET A 81 -13.62 -20.75 -2.91
N ASP A 82 -13.92 -21.72 -2.05
CA ASP A 82 -15.31 -21.92 -1.65
C ASP A 82 -15.83 -20.74 -0.79
N ALA A 83 -17.14 -20.71 -0.53
CA ALA A 83 -17.76 -19.63 0.24
C ALA A 83 -17.24 -19.52 1.68
N ASN A 84 -16.90 -20.64 2.32
CA ASN A 84 -16.43 -20.67 3.71
C ASN A 84 -15.01 -20.12 3.81
N THR A 85 -14.14 -20.52 2.89
CA THR A 85 -12.76 -20.04 2.76
C THR A 85 -12.75 -18.54 2.44
N ALA A 86 -13.60 -18.10 1.50
CA ALA A 86 -13.75 -16.68 1.19
C ALA A 86 -14.26 -15.87 2.41
N GLN A 87 -15.23 -16.41 3.16
CA GLN A 87 -15.75 -15.77 4.37
C GLN A 87 -14.69 -15.64 5.47
N LYS A 88 -13.90 -16.69 5.72
CA LYS A 88 -12.78 -16.64 6.67
C LYS A 88 -11.76 -15.57 6.27
N CYS A 89 -11.39 -15.56 4.98
CA CYS A 89 -10.47 -14.56 4.43
C CYS A 89 -10.98 -13.13 4.64
N LEU A 90 -12.24 -12.88 4.29
CA LEU A 90 -12.88 -11.56 4.44
C LEU A 90 -12.92 -11.12 5.90
N THR A 91 -13.30 -12.01 6.82
CA THR A 91 -13.32 -11.72 8.26
C THR A 91 -11.96 -11.29 8.76
N ARG A 92 -10.90 -12.02 8.39
CA ARG A 92 -9.53 -11.70 8.82
C ARG A 92 -9.00 -10.41 8.17
N LEU A 93 -9.27 -10.16 6.89
CA LEU A 93 -8.92 -8.90 6.23
C LEU A 93 -9.60 -7.68 6.87
N ASN A 94 -10.87 -7.82 7.27
CA ASN A 94 -11.60 -6.77 7.98
C ASN A 94 -11.00 -6.50 9.36
N ALA A 95 -10.65 -7.55 10.12
CA ALA A 95 -10.00 -7.41 11.42
C ALA A 95 -8.66 -6.68 11.33
N MET A 96 -7.89 -6.93 10.26
CA MET A 96 -6.61 -6.29 10.07
C MET A 96 -6.72 -4.80 9.70
N GLU A 97 -7.88 -4.29 9.23
CA GLU A 97 -8.01 -2.93 8.68
C GLU A 97 -7.56 -1.86 9.68
N SER A 98 -7.91 -2.02 10.96
CA SER A 98 -7.53 -1.12 12.04
C SER A 98 -6.07 -1.21 12.46
N GLU A 99 -5.31 -2.21 11.97
CA GLU A 99 -3.90 -2.39 12.31
C GLU A 99 -2.96 -1.56 11.42
N ARG A 100 -3.47 -0.95 10.35
CA ARG A 100 -2.63 -0.17 9.42
C ARG A 100 -2.14 1.10 10.10
N ILE A 101 -0.82 1.22 10.21
CA ILE A 101 -0.16 2.42 10.73
C ILE A 101 -0.32 3.56 9.72
N PRO A 102 -0.81 4.74 10.14
CA PRO A 102 -0.93 5.90 9.26
C PRO A 102 0.43 6.35 8.71
N LEU A 103 0.45 6.80 7.46
CA LEU A 103 1.69 7.17 6.78
C LEU A 103 2.44 8.33 7.48
N PHE A 104 1.72 9.27 8.08
CA PHE A 104 2.34 10.41 8.77
C PHE A 104 3.28 9.98 9.91
N VAL A 105 3.03 8.84 10.54
CA VAL A 105 3.88 8.31 11.63
C VAL A 105 5.28 7.99 11.10
N ALA A 106 5.36 7.36 9.92
CA ALA A 106 6.66 7.06 9.30
C ALA A 106 7.42 8.34 8.91
N PHE A 107 6.71 9.39 8.52
CA PHE A 107 7.32 10.68 8.19
C PHE A 107 7.80 11.45 9.42
N GLU A 108 7.09 11.33 10.55
CA GLU A 108 7.53 11.86 11.84
C GLU A 108 8.84 11.19 12.28
N GLU A 109 8.92 9.85 12.20
CA GLU A 109 10.16 9.10 12.51
C GLU A 109 11.32 9.48 11.58
N GLU A 110 11.05 9.63 10.28
CA GLU A 110 12.05 10.06 9.28
C GLU A 110 12.57 11.47 9.58
N LYS A 111 11.67 12.39 9.95
CA LYS A 111 12.03 13.77 10.34
C LYS A 111 13.00 13.76 11.52
N TYR A 112 12.68 13.03 12.59
CA TYR A 112 13.53 12.99 13.78
C TYR A 112 14.86 12.29 13.53
N THR A 113 14.85 11.24 12.70
CA THR A 113 16.09 10.55 12.27
C THR A 113 17.00 11.47 11.46
N ALA A 114 16.45 12.22 10.50
CA ALA A 114 17.23 13.17 9.72
C ALA A 114 17.77 14.33 10.58
N GLN A 115 17.00 14.80 11.55
CA GLN A 115 17.46 15.81 12.52
C GLN A 115 18.57 15.30 13.44
N SER A 116 18.52 14.04 13.88
CA SER A 116 19.57 13.47 14.73
C SER A 116 20.90 13.35 13.97
N ILE A 117 20.86 12.95 12.69
CA ILE A 117 22.04 12.92 11.80
C ILE A 117 22.69 14.31 11.71
N LEU A 118 21.91 15.38 11.57
CA LEU A 118 22.46 16.75 11.54
C LEU A 118 23.16 17.15 12.84
N VAL A 119 22.67 16.67 13.99
CA VAL A 119 23.31 16.91 15.29
C VAL A 119 24.63 16.15 15.40
N GLU A 120 24.66 14.89 14.98
CA GLU A 120 25.85 14.03 15.03
C GLU A 120 26.96 14.56 14.10
N VAL A 121 26.61 14.89 12.85
CA VAL A 121 27.55 15.44 11.87
C VAL A 121 28.22 16.73 12.38
N LYS A 122 27.48 17.58 13.11
CA LYS A 122 28.07 18.77 13.75
C LYS A 122 29.14 18.42 14.77
N GLN A 123 28.89 17.40 15.59
CA GLN A 123 29.80 17.01 16.67
C GLN A 123 31.12 16.48 16.14
N GLU A 124 31.12 15.85 14.97
CA GLU A 124 32.29 15.25 14.34
C GLU A 124 32.99 16.16 13.30
N ALA A 125 32.39 17.30 12.96
CA ALA A 125 32.88 18.16 11.88
C ALA A 125 34.20 18.87 12.22
N GLN A 126 35.18 18.76 11.31
CA GLN A 126 36.36 19.63 11.30
C GLN A 126 35.92 21.10 11.14
N PRO A 127 36.47 22.05 11.93
CA PRO A 127 36.04 23.47 11.88
C PRO A 127 36.16 24.12 10.51
N THR A 128 37.09 23.65 9.67
CA THR A 128 37.35 24.17 8.32
C THR A 128 36.51 23.51 7.23
N SER A 129 35.79 22.44 7.55
CA SER A 129 34.90 21.77 6.60
C SER A 129 33.61 22.57 6.41
N TYR A 130 32.87 22.31 5.32
CA TYR A 130 31.53 22.88 5.11
C TYR A 130 30.63 22.71 6.35
N PHE A 131 30.72 21.55 7.02
CA PHE A 131 29.97 21.22 8.24
C PHE A 131 30.44 21.96 9.50
N GLY A 132 31.69 22.44 9.53
CA GLY A 132 32.21 23.30 10.59
C GLY A 132 31.88 24.78 10.40
N ILE A 133 31.69 25.21 9.14
CA ILE A 133 31.44 26.61 8.77
C ILE A 133 29.94 26.95 8.73
N VAL A 134 29.11 26.06 8.19
CA VAL A 134 27.66 26.30 8.09
C VAL A 134 26.98 25.93 9.40
N PRO A 135 26.23 26.85 10.05
CA PRO A 135 25.50 26.52 11.26
C PRO A 135 24.43 25.44 10.96
N PRO A 136 24.50 24.25 11.58
CA PRO A 136 23.58 23.15 11.30
C PRO A 136 22.13 23.48 11.70
N TYR A 137 21.93 24.52 12.50
CA TYR A 137 20.62 25.04 12.82
C TYR A 137 19.86 25.52 11.56
N ILE A 138 20.55 26.11 10.57
CA ILE A 138 19.89 26.53 9.31
C ILE A 138 19.35 25.31 8.56
N ALA A 139 20.18 24.28 8.39
CA ALA A 139 19.79 23.02 7.76
C ALA A 139 18.63 22.36 8.53
N MET A 140 18.70 22.35 9.86
CA MET A 140 17.67 21.76 10.73
C MET A 140 16.32 22.47 10.62
N VAL A 141 16.30 23.81 10.60
CA VAL A 141 15.05 24.57 10.44
C VAL A 141 14.44 24.33 9.06
N VAL A 142 15.26 24.39 8.01
CA VAL A 142 14.79 24.17 6.63
C VAL A 142 14.28 22.74 6.43
N LEU A 143 14.99 21.74 6.96
CA LEU A 143 14.56 20.35 6.94
C LEU A 143 13.25 20.16 7.74
N SER A 144 13.14 20.76 8.92
CA SER A 144 11.93 20.65 9.74
C SER A 144 10.71 21.20 9.01
N ASP A 145 10.80 22.41 8.47
CA ASP A 145 9.70 23.04 7.72
C ASP A 145 9.30 22.20 6.50
N HIS A 146 10.29 21.68 5.76
CA HIS A 146 10.02 20.77 4.64
C HIS A 146 9.28 19.50 5.10
N MET A 147 9.76 18.85 6.15
CA MET A 147 9.14 17.61 6.66
C MET A 147 7.76 17.87 7.26
N ASP A 148 7.53 19.01 7.92
CA ASP A 148 6.21 19.38 8.45
C ASP A 148 5.17 19.55 7.34
N LYS A 149 5.57 20.14 6.20
CA LYS A 149 4.71 20.22 5.01
C LYS A 149 4.43 18.82 4.43
N GLN A 150 5.43 17.95 4.37
CA GLN A 150 5.26 16.57 3.90
C GLN A 150 4.31 15.79 4.83
N ILE A 151 4.50 15.89 6.15
CA ILE A 151 3.63 15.28 7.16
C ILE A 151 2.19 15.78 7.00
N ALA A 152 1.99 17.09 6.80
CA ALA A 152 0.67 17.65 6.56
C ALA A 152 0.01 17.04 5.31
N LEU A 153 0.73 16.88 4.20
CA LEU A 153 0.21 16.22 2.99
C LEU A 153 -0.13 14.74 3.21
N THR A 154 0.60 14.02 4.07
CA THR A 154 0.25 12.61 4.37
C THR A 154 -1.04 12.45 5.17
N LYS A 155 -1.54 13.54 5.77
CA LYS A 155 -2.81 13.58 6.51
C LYS A 155 -3.98 13.95 5.60
N THR A 156 -3.73 14.42 4.38
CA THR A 156 -4.78 14.68 3.39
C THR A 156 -5.06 13.43 2.55
N PRO A 157 -6.31 13.24 2.08
CA PRO A 157 -6.66 12.23 1.08
C PRO A 157 -5.71 12.28 -0.13
N TYR A 158 -5.43 11.16 -0.80
CA TYR A 158 -4.49 11.17 -1.92
C TYR A 158 -4.97 12.05 -3.09
N SER A 159 -6.27 12.04 -3.37
CA SER A 159 -6.91 12.92 -4.36
C SER A 159 -6.72 14.41 -4.05
N GLU A 160 -6.42 14.76 -2.81
CA GLU A 160 -6.20 16.11 -2.33
C GLU A 160 -4.72 16.34 -2.00
N GLY A 161 -4.10 17.27 -2.73
CA GLY A 161 -2.73 17.68 -2.45
C GLY A 161 -1.67 16.80 -3.11
N ASN A 162 -1.80 16.52 -4.42
CA ASN A 162 -0.71 16.02 -5.25
C ASN A 162 0.35 17.09 -5.57
N GLU A 163 0.30 18.25 -4.91
CA GLU A 163 1.29 19.30 -5.07
C GLU A 163 2.67 18.81 -4.65
N GLU A 164 3.63 18.98 -5.55
CA GLU A 164 5.03 18.73 -5.26
C GLU A 164 5.55 19.79 -4.30
N ILE A 165 5.85 19.38 -3.06
CA ILE A 165 6.63 20.22 -2.17
C ILE A 165 8.03 20.31 -2.76
N SER A 166 8.38 21.51 -3.21
CA SER A 166 9.71 21.79 -3.76
C SER A 166 10.79 21.32 -2.77
N PRO A 167 11.86 20.68 -3.26
CA PRO A 167 12.92 20.21 -2.40
C PRO A 167 13.56 21.40 -1.66
N PRO A 168 14.13 21.17 -0.46
CA PRO A 168 14.88 22.20 0.25
C PRO A 168 15.96 22.83 -0.64
N ARG A 169 16.12 24.16 -0.57
CA ARG A 169 17.23 24.84 -1.26
C ARG A 169 18.57 24.62 -0.57
N GLU A 170 18.55 24.44 0.76
CA GLU A 170 19.75 24.16 1.55
C GLU A 170 20.24 22.74 1.26
N PHE A 171 21.54 22.60 1.02
CA PHE A 171 22.14 21.36 0.51
C PHE A 171 21.95 20.17 1.46
N LEU A 172 22.22 20.33 2.76
CA LEU A 172 22.12 19.23 3.72
C LEU A 172 20.67 18.80 3.95
N ALA A 173 19.77 19.77 4.10
CA ALA A 173 18.35 19.54 4.16
C ALA A 173 17.87 18.82 2.89
N ARG A 174 18.38 19.14 1.71
CA ARG A 174 18.02 18.47 0.46
C ARG A 174 18.55 17.04 0.36
N VAL A 175 19.75 16.78 0.86
CA VAL A 175 20.34 15.43 0.88
C VAL A 175 19.58 14.51 1.84
N LEU A 176 19.13 15.05 2.97
CA LEU A 176 18.41 14.31 4.01
C LEU A 176 16.89 14.29 3.80
N ALA A 177 16.35 15.24 3.02
CA ALA A 177 14.93 15.24 2.67
C ALA A 177 14.67 14.14 1.64
N PRO A 178 13.79 13.19 1.96
CA PRO A 178 13.57 12.06 1.08
C PRO A 178 12.61 12.44 -0.08
N GLN A 179 12.62 11.70 -1.19
CA GLN A 179 11.68 11.93 -2.31
C GLN A 179 10.34 11.23 -2.06
N MET A 180 9.30 12.00 -1.69
CA MET A 180 8.12 11.48 -0.97
C MET A 180 6.85 11.22 -1.77
N GLN A 181 6.71 11.76 -2.99
CA GLN A 181 5.49 11.57 -3.79
C GLN A 181 5.17 10.10 -4.06
N ASN A 182 6.20 9.31 -4.36
CA ASN A 182 6.08 7.87 -4.60
C ASN A 182 5.53 7.10 -3.39
N VAL A 183 5.72 7.61 -2.16
CA VAL A 183 5.31 6.92 -0.93
C VAL A 183 3.81 7.07 -0.70
N ARG A 184 3.26 8.29 -0.84
CA ARG A 184 1.81 8.54 -0.75
C ARG A 184 1.06 7.72 -1.79
N TYR A 185 1.56 7.71 -3.02
CA TYR A 185 1.04 6.86 -4.08
C TYR A 185 1.02 5.39 -3.69
N LYS A 186 2.16 4.81 -3.27
CA LYS A 186 2.23 3.40 -2.87
C LYS A 186 1.28 3.07 -1.72
N TYR A 187 1.13 3.99 -0.78
CA TYR A 187 0.20 3.85 0.34
C TYR A 187 -1.26 3.84 -0.14
N ALA A 188 -1.66 4.78 -1.00
CA ALA A 188 -2.98 4.79 -1.61
C ALA A 188 -3.23 3.53 -2.46
N SER A 189 -2.25 3.08 -3.25
CA SER A 189 -2.34 1.86 -4.05
C SER A 189 -2.55 0.60 -3.21
N VAL A 190 -1.88 0.50 -2.05
CA VAL A 190 -2.10 -0.64 -1.17
C VAL A 190 -3.48 -0.57 -0.52
N GLN A 191 -3.97 0.60 -0.13
CA GLN A 191 -5.34 0.76 0.38
C GLN A 191 -6.39 0.39 -0.69
N ALA A 192 -6.21 0.85 -1.93
CA ALA A 192 -7.13 0.57 -3.03
C ALA A 192 -7.17 -0.93 -3.34
N GLY A 193 -6.00 -1.58 -3.42
CA GLY A 193 -5.91 -3.01 -3.64
C GLY A 193 -6.56 -3.84 -2.53
N ASP A 194 -6.48 -3.41 -1.27
CA ASP A 194 -7.13 -4.07 -0.14
C ASP A 194 -8.65 -3.88 -0.16
N ALA A 195 -9.12 -2.68 -0.47
CA ALA A 195 -10.54 -2.38 -0.64
C ALA A 195 -11.14 -3.21 -1.78
N LEU A 196 -10.44 -3.30 -2.93
CA LEU A 196 -10.84 -4.13 -4.06
C LEU A 196 -10.90 -5.62 -3.69
N LEU A 197 -9.89 -6.15 -2.99
CA LEU A 197 -9.87 -7.57 -2.62
C LEU A 197 -11.02 -7.91 -1.67
N ARG A 198 -11.25 -7.09 -0.64
CA ARG A 198 -12.35 -7.28 0.32
C ARG A 198 -13.70 -7.24 -0.37
N THR A 199 -13.93 -6.26 -1.23
CA THR A 199 -15.18 -6.15 -1.99
C THR A 199 -15.35 -7.34 -2.94
N ALA A 200 -14.29 -7.80 -3.60
CA ALA A 200 -14.35 -8.96 -4.48
C ALA A 200 -14.65 -10.27 -3.73
N LEU A 201 -14.09 -10.46 -2.52
CA LEU A 201 -14.45 -11.56 -1.62
C LEU A 201 -15.91 -11.48 -1.19
N ALA A 202 -16.39 -10.30 -0.79
CA ALA A 202 -17.79 -10.08 -0.42
C ALA A 202 -18.74 -10.39 -1.59
N LEU A 203 -18.43 -9.91 -2.81
CA LEU A 203 -19.19 -10.22 -4.02
C LEU A 203 -19.22 -11.73 -4.29
N ARG A 204 -18.10 -12.44 -4.09
CA ARG A 204 -18.05 -13.90 -4.24
C ARG A 204 -18.96 -14.61 -3.24
N ILE A 205 -18.90 -14.23 -1.96
CA ILE A 205 -19.74 -14.82 -0.92
C ILE A 205 -21.22 -14.54 -1.22
N TYR A 206 -21.55 -13.31 -1.62
CA TYR A 206 -22.91 -12.92 -2.00
C TYR A 206 -23.43 -13.83 -3.12
N ARG A 207 -22.68 -13.93 -4.22
CA ARG A 207 -23.03 -14.81 -5.35
C ARG A 207 -23.21 -16.26 -4.95
N SER A 208 -22.35 -16.78 -4.06
CA SER A 208 -22.48 -18.15 -3.59
C SER A 208 -23.74 -18.39 -2.76
N LYS A 209 -24.31 -17.37 -2.12
CA LYS A 209 -25.52 -17.46 -1.30
C LYS A 209 -26.79 -17.23 -2.12
N THR A 210 -26.77 -16.29 -3.06
CA THR A 210 -27.95 -15.84 -3.81
C THR A 210 -28.04 -16.41 -5.23
N GLY A 211 -26.94 -16.94 -5.76
CA GLY A 211 -26.82 -17.38 -7.15
C GLY A 211 -26.66 -16.24 -8.16
N LYS A 212 -26.65 -14.96 -7.72
CA LYS A 212 -26.59 -13.77 -8.57
C LYS A 212 -25.62 -12.71 -8.03
N SER A 213 -25.07 -11.88 -8.91
CA SER A 213 -24.35 -10.66 -8.50
C SER A 213 -25.33 -9.64 -7.90
N PRO A 214 -24.93 -8.84 -6.90
CA PRO A 214 -25.78 -7.75 -6.41
C PRO A 214 -25.95 -6.67 -7.48
N GLU A 215 -27.05 -5.93 -7.45
CA GLU A 215 -27.28 -4.81 -8.38
C GLU A 215 -26.36 -3.64 -8.06
N ASN A 216 -26.01 -3.47 -6.78
CA ASN A 216 -25.10 -2.43 -6.29
C ASN A 216 -24.32 -2.87 -5.03
N LEU A 217 -23.29 -2.11 -4.65
CA LEU A 217 -22.44 -2.48 -3.49
C LEU A 217 -23.16 -2.36 -2.13
N TYR A 218 -24.25 -1.60 -2.01
CA TYR A 218 -24.97 -1.50 -0.73
C TYR A 218 -25.64 -2.82 -0.32
N GLU A 219 -25.98 -3.69 -1.27
CA GLU A 219 -26.48 -5.03 -0.95
C GLU A 219 -25.47 -5.87 -0.15
N LEU A 220 -24.16 -5.62 -0.32
CA LEU A 220 -23.13 -6.29 0.48
C LEU A 220 -23.17 -5.84 1.94
N VAL A 221 -23.58 -4.59 2.20
CA VAL A 221 -23.81 -4.05 3.55
C VAL A 221 -25.07 -4.68 4.14
N THR A 222 -26.17 -4.71 3.39
CA THR A 222 -27.43 -5.34 3.81
C THR A 222 -27.24 -6.82 4.14
N ALA A 223 -26.42 -7.53 3.35
CA ALA A 223 -26.03 -8.91 3.58
C ALA A 223 -25.03 -9.11 4.74
N ARG A 224 -24.60 -8.02 5.40
CA ARG A 224 -23.62 -7.99 6.50
C ARG A 224 -22.28 -8.62 6.12
N LEU A 225 -21.88 -8.52 4.86
CA LEU A 225 -20.58 -9.00 4.37
C LEU A 225 -19.50 -7.93 4.58
N VAL A 226 -19.89 -6.66 4.50
CA VAL A 226 -19.05 -5.50 4.81
C VAL A 226 -19.83 -4.55 5.73
N SER A 227 -19.15 -3.78 6.56
CA SER A 227 -19.78 -2.80 7.47
C SER A 227 -20.25 -1.54 6.75
N ARG A 228 -19.55 -1.15 5.68
CA ARG A 228 -19.89 -0.08 4.75
C ARG A 228 -19.31 -0.39 3.38
N VAL A 229 -19.79 0.31 2.35
CA VAL A 229 -19.15 0.26 1.03
C VAL A 229 -17.74 0.87 1.16
N PRO A 230 -16.66 0.19 0.73
CA PRO A 230 -15.32 0.74 0.82
C PRO A 230 -15.14 1.96 -0.09
N ASP A 231 -14.54 3.01 0.46
CA ASP A 231 -14.14 4.21 -0.27
C ASP A 231 -12.98 3.91 -1.23
N ASP A 232 -12.91 4.64 -2.34
CA ASP A 232 -11.78 4.64 -3.26
C ASP A 232 -10.71 5.64 -2.79
N PRO A 233 -9.49 5.19 -2.41
CA PRO A 233 -8.43 6.09 -1.94
C PRO A 233 -7.93 7.09 -2.97
N PHE A 234 -8.16 6.84 -4.27
CA PHE A 234 -7.74 7.72 -5.35
C PHE A 234 -8.81 8.71 -5.78
N ALA A 235 -10.06 8.47 -5.42
CA ALA A 235 -11.17 9.36 -5.73
C ALA A 235 -11.31 10.46 -4.66
N THR A 236 -12.21 11.42 -4.90
CA THR A 236 -12.57 12.42 -3.89
C THR A 236 -13.08 11.76 -2.61
N PRO A 237 -12.81 12.31 -1.41
CA PRO A 237 -13.17 11.67 -0.14
C PRO A 237 -14.65 11.30 -0.07
N GLY A 238 -14.93 10.08 0.40
CA GLY A 238 -16.29 9.53 0.50
C GLY A 238 -16.86 9.00 -0.82
N THR A 239 -16.08 9.01 -1.91
CA THR A 239 -16.46 8.34 -3.16
C THR A 239 -16.18 6.84 -3.02
N PRO A 240 -17.18 5.96 -3.17
CA PRO A 240 -16.99 4.52 -3.06
C PRO A 240 -16.23 3.95 -4.26
N LEU A 241 -15.73 2.72 -4.12
CA LEU A 241 -15.28 1.93 -5.27
C LEU A 241 -16.39 1.83 -6.35
N HIS A 242 -15.97 1.83 -7.60
CA HIS A 242 -16.88 1.75 -8.74
C HIS A 242 -17.24 0.29 -9.02
N TYR A 243 -18.53 0.05 -9.26
CA TYR A 243 -19.07 -1.28 -9.51
C TYR A 243 -20.11 -1.25 -10.62
N THR A 244 -20.01 -2.18 -11.56
CA THR A 244 -20.99 -2.37 -12.63
C THR A 244 -21.26 -3.87 -12.79
N PRO A 245 -22.50 -4.35 -12.50
CA PRO A 245 -22.86 -5.73 -12.80
C PRO A 245 -22.87 -5.91 -14.33
N GLN A 246 -22.22 -6.98 -14.81
CA GLN A 246 -22.19 -7.29 -16.26
C GLN A 246 -23.07 -8.49 -16.58
N THR A 247 -22.98 -9.53 -15.75
CA THR A 247 -23.81 -10.76 -15.84
C THR A 247 -24.05 -11.31 -14.44
N ASP A 248 -24.85 -12.37 -14.32
CA ASP A 248 -25.08 -13.06 -13.05
C ASP A 248 -23.79 -13.55 -12.37
N ARG A 249 -22.71 -13.75 -13.15
CA ARG A 249 -21.42 -14.27 -12.66
C ARG A 249 -20.25 -13.29 -12.75
N ASN A 250 -20.36 -12.26 -13.59
CA ASN A 250 -19.31 -11.26 -13.78
C ASN A 250 -19.79 -9.87 -13.37
N SER A 251 -18.89 -9.14 -12.72
CA SER A 251 -19.04 -7.75 -12.41
C SER A 251 -17.72 -7.04 -12.62
N LEU A 252 -17.81 -5.79 -13.05
CA LEU A 252 -16.68 -4.88 -13.11
C LEU A 252 -16.60 -4.17 -11.76
N LEU A 253 -15.43 -4.24 -11.12
CA LEU A 253 -15.13 -3.57 -9.86
C LEU A 253 -13.79 -2.88 -10.04
N TYR A 254 -13.68 -1.59 -9.75
CA TYR A 254 -12.45 -0.82 -9.96
C TYR A 254 -12.34 0.39 -9.03
N SER A 255 -11.12 0.90 -8.94
CA SER A 255 -10.77 2.22 -8.41
C SER A 255 -10.31 3.11 -9.57
N VAL A 256 -10.52 4.42 -9.49
CA VAL A 256 -10.16 5.40 -10.53
C VAL A 256 -8.65 5.50 -10.76
N GLY A 257 -7.83 4.93 -9.87
CA GLY A 257 -6.38 4.85 -10.06
C GLY A 257 -5.64 6.17 -9.86
N PRO A 258 -4.31 6.17 -10.03
CA PRO A 258 -3.42 7.23 -9.55
C PRO A 258 -3.57 8.59 -10.23
N ASP A 259 -4.17 8.64 -11.43
CA ASP A 259 -4.46 9.91 -12.09
C ASP A 259 -5.78 10.55 -11.61
N GLY A 260 -6.58 9.83 -10.82
CA GLY A 260 -7.85 10.29 -10.26
C GLY A 260 -8.95 10.46 -11.30
N ILE A 261 -8.77 9.95 -12.52
CA ILE A 261 -9.74 10.12 -13.62
C ILE A 261 -10.45 8.79 -13.85
N ASP A 262 -11.76 8.76 -13.58
CA ASP A 262 -12.59 7.60 -13.92
C ASP A 262 -12.51 7.33 -15.43
N ASN A 263 -11.99 6.15 -15.80
CA ASN A 263 -11.89 5.71 -17.18
C ASN A 263 -12.94 4.65 -17.54
N ASN A 264 -14.02 4.56 -16.76
CA ASN A 264 -15.15 3.62 -16.89
C ASN A 264 -14.70 2.16 -16.81
N GLY A 265 -13.76 1.87 -15.93
CA GLY A 265 -13.11 0.57 -15.73
C GLY A 265 -12.14 0.18 -16.85
N ARG A 266 -11.65 1.14 -17.65
CA ARG A 266 -10.56 0.90 -18.59
C ARG A 266 -9.26 0.90 -17.80
N GLY A 267 -8.74 -0.29 -17.55
CA GLY A 267 -7.61 -0.42 -16.66
C GLY A 267 -6.29 0.10 -17.22
N ILE A 268 -5.35 0.34 -16.32
CA ILE A 268 -4.04 0.94 -16.57
C ILE A 268 -3.23 0.28 -17.70
N GLU A 269 -2.81 1.04 -18.70
CA GLU A 269 -1.97 0.45 -19.74
C GLU A 269 -0.66 -0.13 -19.16
N GLY A 270 -0.42 -1.42 -19.40
CA GLY A 270 0.76 -2.11 -18.88
C GLY A 270 2.03 -1.63 -19.59
N LYS A 271 3.08 -1.30 -18.83
CA LYS A 271 4.41 -1.10 -19.41
C LYS A 271 5.03 -2.48 -19.68
N ALA A 272 5.43 -2.74 -20.93
CA ALA A 272 6.18 -3.95 -21.25
C ALA A 272 7.62 -3.79 -20.73
N THR A 273 8.03 -4.63 -19.79
CA THR A 273 9.42 -4.71 -19.34
C THR A 273 9.95 -6.09 -19.73
N ASN A 274 10.99 -6.15 -20.55
CA ASN A 274 11.59 -7.41 -21.06
C ASN A 274 10.57 -8.38 -21.68
N GLY A 275 9.59 -7.87 -22.44
CA GLY A 275 8.57 -8.71 -23.11
C GLY A 275 7.44 -9.20 -22.20
N THR A 276 7.50 -8.94 -20.88
CA THR A 276 6.41 -9.20 -19.94
C THR A 276 5.59 -7.92 -19.75
N LEU A 277 4.30 -7.97 -20.13
CA LEU A 277 3.36 -6.90 -19.83
C LEU A 277 3.12 -6.85 -18.33
N THR A 278 3.72 -5.86 -17.65
CA THR A 278 3.52 -5.66 -16.22
C THR A 278 2.39 -4.66 -16.04
N ARG A 279 1.24 -5.12 -15.53
CA ARG A 279 0.05 -4.31 -15.26
C ARG A 279 0.04 -3.77 -13.82
N VAL A 280 1.20 -3.31 -13.39
CA VAL A 280 1.39 -2.76 -12.04
C VAL A 280 1.19 -1.27 -12.16
N PRO A 281 0.31 -0.66 -11.34
CA PRO A 281 0.16 0.78 -11.36
C PRO A 281 1.50 1.42 -10.94
N PHE A 282 1.84 2.53 -11.58
CA PHE A 282 2.91 3.45 -11.22
C PHE A 282 2.30 4.82 -10.91
N LEU A 283 3.08 5.72 -10.29
CA LEU A 283 2.59 7.06 -9.97
C LEU A 283 2.10 7.81 -11.22
N ASP A 284 2.73 7.58 -12.37
CA ASP A 284 2.40 8.21 -13.66
C ASP A 284 1.40 7.41 -14.51
N SER A 285 0.88 6.28 -13.99
CA SER A 285 -0.08 5.46 -14.72
C SER A 285 -1.37 6.21 -15.02
N LYS A 286 -1.93 5.92 -16.21
CA LYS A 286 -3.24 6.38 -16.65
C LYS A 286 -4.18 5.20 -16.74
N GLY A 287 -5.42 5.35 -16.26
CA GLY A 287 -6.38 4.26 -16.22
C GLY A 287 -6.79 3.82 -14.82
N ASP A 288 -7.80 2.97 -14.80
CA ASP A 288 -8.41 2.46 -13.57
C ASP A 288 -7.64 1.26 -12.99
N MET A 289 -7.66 1.13 -11.67
CA MET A 289 -7.23 -0.07 -10.97
C MET A 289 -8.38 -1.07 -10.89
N VAL A 290 -8.48 -1.95 -11.88
CA VAL A 290 -9.58 -2.92 -11.98
C VAL A 290 -9.29 -4.19 -11.17
N SER A 291 -10.32 -4.74 -10.54
CA SER A 291 -10.27 -6.01 -9.79
C SER A 291 -9.71 -7.15 -10.66
N GLY A 292 -8.92 -8.04 -10.03
CA GLY A 292 -8.25 -9.15 -10.74
C GLY A 292 -6.93 -8.79 -11.44
N TRP A 293 -6.52 -7.51 -11.48
CA TRP A 293 -5.27 -7.07 -12.12
C TRP A 293 -3.99 -7.57 -11.45
N TYR A 294 -4.04 -7.92 -10.17
CA TYR A 294 -2.90 -8.43 -9.41
C TYR A 294 -2.58 -9.91 -9.65
N SER A 295 -3.24 -10.55 -10.63
CA SER A 295 -3.04 -11.97 -10.98
C SER A 295 -1.84 -12.24 -11.90
N GLY A 296 -1.22 -11.20 -12.46
CA GLY A 296 -0.05 -11.30 -13.35
C GLY A 296 1.27 -11.22 -12.61
N TYR A 297 1.62 -12.27 -11.86
CA TYR A 297 2.98 -12.59 -11.41
C TYR A 297 3.17 -14.10 -11.32
#